data_AF-A0A6H0A099-F1
#
_entry.id   AF-A0A6H0A099-F1
#
_cell.length_a   1.000
_cell.length_b   1.000
_cell.length_c   1.000
_cell.angle_alpha   90.00
_cell.angle_beta   90.00
_cell.angle_gamma   90.00
#
_symmetry.space_group_name_H-M   'P 1'
#
loop_
_entity.id
_entity.type
_entity.pdbx_description
1 polymer ?
#
loop_
_entity_poly.entity_id
_entity_poly.type
_entity_poly.pdbx_seq_one_letter_code
_entity_poly.pdbx_strand_id
1 'polypeptide(L)'
;MPYDLSSRLVIGLASSALFDLDESDEIFRTKGEDEYRKFQRENQDVPLGKGVAFPFIRRLLTLNKINKSNPPVEVILLSRNDPDTGLRVMNSIESHNLGITRAVFLQGRSPHKYIPALDIELFLSANSQDVNQAVMAGY
;
A
#
# COMPACT_ATOMS: atom_id res chain seq x y z
N MET A 1 22.45 -10.22 -1.89
CA MET A 1 22.65 -9.17 -0.87
C MET A 1 21.28 -8.63 -0.47
N PRO A 2 21.06 -8.28 0.81
CA PRO A 2 19.84 -7.58 1.21
C PRO A 2 19.69 -6.28 0.41
N TYR A 3 18.45 -5.88 0.17
CA TYR A 3 18.18 -4.63 -0.53
C TYR A 3 18.48 -3.45 0.39
N ASP A 4 19.36 -2.56 -0.04
CA ASP A 4 19.76 -1.40 0.75
C ASP A 4 18.76 -0.25 0.59
N LEU A 5 18.22 0.19 1.73
CA LEU A 5 17.27 1.29 1.85
C LEU A 5 17.93 2.58 2.38
N SER A 6 19.17 2.53 2.89
CA SER A 6 19.75 3.63 3.69
C SER A 6 19.99 4.92 2.90
N SER A 7 19.97 4.86 1.57
CA SER A 7 20.16 6.03 0.69
C SER A 7 18.86 6.47 -0.01
N ARG A 8 17.69 6.02 0.44
CA ARG A 8 16.40 6.25 -0.22
C ARG A 8 15.41 6.85 0.76
N LEU A 9 14.54 7.72 0.24
CA LEU A 9 13.33 8.11 0.93
C LEU A 9 12.34 6.93 0.89
N VAL A 10 12.10 6.27 2.02
CA VAL A 10 11.21 5.11 2.15
C VAL A 10 9.84 5.54 2.65
N ILE A 11 8.82 5.26 1.85
CA ILE A 11 7.43 5.62 2.13
C ILE A 11 6.61 4.35 2.34
N GLY A 12 6.07 4.19 3.53
CA GLY A 12 5.08 3.17 3.85
C GLY A 12 3.69 3.65 3.48
N LEU A 13 2.97 2.90 2.63
CA LEU A 13 1.70 3.35 2.08
C LEU A 13 0.61 2.30 2.28
N ALA A 14 -0.47 2.66 2.98
CA ALA A 14 -1.64 1.79 3.09
C ALA A 14 -2.37 1.64 1.75
N SER A 15 -2.90 0.44 1.47
CA SER A 15 -3.66 0.19 0.23
C SER A 15 -4.85 1.14 0.07
N SER A 16 -5.56 1.45 1.17
CA SER A 16 -6.69 2.38 1.19
C SER A 16 -6.30 3.85 0.99
N ALA A 17 -5.03 4.21 1.20
CA ALA A 17 -4.53 5.53 0.83
C ALA A 17 -4.21 5.61 -0.66
N LEU A 18 -3.67 4.53 -1.24
CA LEU A 18 -3.28 4.48 -2.65
C LEU A 18 -4.49 4.31 -3.58
N PHE A 19 -5.45 3.46 -3.23
CA PHE A 19 -6.60 3.14 -4.05
C PHE A 19 -7.91 3.35 -3.30
N ASP A 20 -8.95 3.59 -4.07
CA ASP A 20 -10.33 3.55 -3.60
C ASP A 20 -10.72 2.08 -3.37
N LEU A 21 -11.12 1.78 -2.14
CA LEU A 21 -11.51 0.45 -1.68
C LEU A 21 -12.93 0.45 -1.09
N ASP A 22 -13.70 1.53 -1.27
CA ASP A 22 -14.96 1.75 -0.55
C ASP A 22 -15.98 0.63 -0.84
N GLU A 23 -16.14 0.23 -2.11
CA GLU A 23 -17.01 -0.89 -2.49
C GLU A 23 -16.56 -2.22 -1.86
N SER A 24 -15.24 -2.44 -1.81
CA SER A 24 -14.70 -3.69 -1.25
C SER A 24 -14.87 -3.74 0.28
N ASP A 25 -14.71 -2.59 0.95
CA ASP A 25 -14.95 -2.43 2.38
C ASP A 25 -16.44 -2.58 2.72
N GLU A 26 -17.34 -2.03 1.89
CA GLU A 26 -18.78 -2.21 2.05
C GLU A 26 -19.18 -3.70 1.97
N ILE A 27 -18.67 -4.43 0.98
CA ILE A 27 -18.93 -5.88 0.85
C ILE A 27 -18.41 -6.63 2.07
N PHE A 28 -17.19 -6.34 2.53
CA PHE A 28 -16.63 -6.97 3.72
C PHE A 28 -17.51 -6.73 4.96
N ARG A 29 -17.97 -5.49 5.17
CA ARG A 29 -18.79 -5.13 6.34
C ARG A 29 -20.20 -5.69 6.29
N THR A 30 -20.81 -5.77 5.10
CA THR A 30 -22.22 -6.17 4.94
C THR A 30 -22.42 -7.65 4.66
N LYS A 31 -21.46 -8.31 3.98
CA LYS A 31 -21.57 -9.71 3.54
C LYS A 31 -20.50 -10.63 4.14
N GLY A 32 -19.51 -10.09 4.83
CA GLY A 32 -18.46 -10.85 5.50
C GLY A 32 -17.27 -11.22 4.60
N GLU A 33 -16.32 -11.95 5.19
CA GLU A 33 -15.01 -12.23 4.59
C GLU A 33 -15.09 -13.11 3.34
N ASP A 34 -15.94 -14.15 3.32
CA ASP A 34 -16.02 -15.09 2.21
C ASP A 34 -16.50 -14.40 0.91
N GLU A 35 -17.54 -13.59 1.01
CA GLU A 35 -18.07 -12.81 -0.12
C GLU A 35 -17.08 -11.73 -0.56
N TYR A 36 -16.39 -11.08 0.38
CA TYR A 36 -15.30 -10.15 0.08
C TYR A 36 -14.18 -10.83 -0.73
N ARG A 37 -13.72 -12.01 -0.30
CA ARG A 37 -12.68 -12.77 -1.01
C ARG A 37 -13.13 -13.16 -2.42
N LYS A 38 -14.37 -13.62 -2.56
CA LYS A 38 -14.96 -13.94 -3.87
C LYS A 38 -14.99 -12.71 -4.78
N PHE A 39 -15.50 -11.58 -4.27
CA PHE A 39 -15.55 -10.32 -5.00
C PHE A 39 -14.17 -9.85 -5.47
N GLN A 40 -13.16 -9.93 -4.60
CA GLN A 40 -11.79 -9.55 -4.94
C GLN A 40 -11.17 -10.45 -6.01
N ARG A 41 -11.46 -11.76 -5.98
CA ARG A 41 -11.00 -12.71 -7.00
C ARG A 41 -11.68 -12.49 -8.35
N GLU A 42 -13.00 -12.28 -8.35
CA GLU A 42 -13.77 -12.02 -9.58
C GLU A 42 -13.37 -10.68 -10.25
N ASN A 43 -12.93 -9.71 -9.46
CA ASN A 43 -12.51 -8.39 -9.93
C ASN A 43 -10.99 -8.19 -9.93
N GLN A 44 -10.19 -9.26 -9.84
CA GLN A 44 -8.74 -9.18 -9.66
C GLN A 44 -8.05 -8.36 -10.76
N ASP A 45 -8.52 -8.47 -11.99
CA ASP A 45 -7.96 -7.79 -13.16
C ASP A 45 -8.68 -6.47 -13.50
N VAL A 46 -9.65 -6.07 -12.68
CA VAL A 46 -10.33 -4.77 -12.78
C VAL A 46 -9.57 -3.76 -11.92
N PRO A 47 -8.86 -2.79 -12.52
CA PRO A 47 -8.04 -1.84 -11.78
C PRO A 47 -8.87 -1.02 -10.80
N LEU A 48 -8.35 -0.85 -9.59
CA LEU A 48 -8.97 -0.03 -8.56
C LEU A 48 -8.95 1.45 -8.94
N GLY A 49 -9.97 2.16 -8.44
CA GLY A 49 -10.04 3.62 -8.46
C GLY A 49 -8.90 4.26 -7.68
N LYS A 50 -8.63 5.54 -7.95
CA LYS A 50 -7.50 6.26 -7.32
C LYS A 50 -7.89 6.72 -5.92
N GLY A 51 -7.09 6.38 -4.93
CA GLY A 51 -7.24 6.84 -3.56
C GLY A 51 -6.67 8.24 -3.35
N VAL A 52 -6.83 8.76 -2.13
CA VAL A 52 -6.47 10.13 -1.76
C VAL A 52 -4.97 10.44 -1.94
N ALA A 53 -4.09 9.47 -1.68
CA ALA A 53 -2.64 9.64 -1.78
C ALA A 53 -2.10 9.34 -3.19
N PHE A 54 -2.92 8.79 -4.10
CA PHE A 54 -2.49 8.42 -5.45
C PHE A 54 -1.76 9.54 -6.21
N PRO A 55 -2.31 10.77 -6.35
CA PRO A 55 -1.62 11.82 -7.11
C PRO A 55 -0.29 12.24 -6.47
N PHE A 56 -0.20 12.18 -5.13
CA PHE A 56 1.02 12.49 -4.40
C PHE A 56 2.10 11.43 -4.67
N ILE A 57 1.76 10.16 -4.47
CA ILE A 57 2.67 9.03 -4.69
C ILE A 57 3.13 8.94 -6.13
N ARG A 58 2.22 9.12 -7.10
CA ARG A 58 2.56 9.13 -8.52
C ARG A 58 3.58 10.22 -8.84
N ARG A 59 3.44 11.42 -8.27
CA ARG A 59 4.41 12.52 -8.45
C ARG A 59 5.75 12.21 -7.81
N LEU A 60 5.78 11.69 -6.59
CA LEU A 60 7.02 11.30 -5.92
C LEU A 60 7.79 10.23 -6.69
N LEU A 61 7.10 9.21 -7.20
CA LEU A 61 7.72 8.15 -8.00
C LEU A 61 8.30 8.68 -9.32
N THR A 62 7.91 9.87 -9.81
CA THR A 62 8.59 10.49 -10.96
C THR A 62 10.03 10.91 -10.66
N LEU A 63 10.38 11.16 -9.40
CA LEU A 63 11.75 11.51 -8.99
C LEU A 63 12.73 10.36 -9.24
N ASN A 64 12.23 9.12 -9.35
CA ASN A 64 13.03 7.95 -9.71
C ASN A 64 13.63 8.02 -11.12
N LYS A 65 13.20 8.97 -11.94
CA LYS A 65 13.83 9.26 -13.23
C LYS A 65 15.19 9.97 -13.11
N ILE A 66 15.48 10.62 -11.98
CA ILE A 66 16.74 11.33 -11.73
C ILE A 66 17.92 10.36 -11.75
N ASN A 67 17.75 9.18 -11.14
CA ASN A 67 18.73 8.11 -11.18
C ASN A 67 18.03 6.76 -11.28
N LYS A 68 18.00 6.19 -12.50
CA LYS A 68 17.32 4.90 -12.75
C LYS A 68 18.05 3.70 -12.13
N SER A 69 19.39 3.76 -12.00
CA SER A 69 20.16 2.66 -11.42
C SER A 69 20.15 2.68 -9.89
N ASN A 70 19.97 3.85 -9.28
CA ASN A 70 19.72 3.99 -7.85
C ASN A 70 18.58 4.98 -7.57
N PRO A 71 17.31 4.55 -7.69
CA PRO A 71 16.15 5.41 -7.49
C PRO A 71 16.08 5.96 -6.05
N PRO A 72 15.94 7.29 -5.85
CA PRO A 72 15.94 7.91 -4.54
C PRO A 72 14.66 7.70 -3.73
N VAL A 73 13.55 7.25 -4.31
CA VAL A 73 12.28 7.02 -3.60
C VAL A 73 11.90 5.55 -3.68
N GLU A 74 11.68 4.93 -2.52
CA GLU A 74 11.11 3.60 -2.39
C GLU A 74 9.72 3.71 -1.78
N VAL A 75 8.70 3.16 -2.43
CA VAL A 75 7.35 3.07 -1.86
C VAL A 75 7.08 1.60 -1.56
N ILE A 76 6.69 1.31 -0.33
CA ILE A 76 6.33 -0.04 0.13
C ILE A 76 4.86 -0.04 0.51
N LEU A 77 4.08 -0.89 -0.14
CA LEU A 77 2.67 -1.06 0.19
C LEU A 77 2.54 -1.84 1.51
N LEU A 78 1.79 -1.30 2.47
CA LEU A 78 1.48 -1.96 3.74
C LEU A 78 -0.02 -2.24 3.80
N SER A 79 -0.43 -3.48 3.57
CA SER A 79 -1.84 -3.84 3.49
C SER A 79 -2.28 -4.66 4.69
N ARG A 80 -3.41 -4.28 5.29
CA ARG A 80 -4.12 -5.12 6.25
C ARG A 80 -4.76 -6.34 5.59
N ASN A 81 -4.90 -6.35 4.27
CA ASN A 81 -5.48 -7.49 3.55
C ASN A 81 -4.55 -8.69 3.59
N ASP A 82 -5.09 -9.85 3.27
CA ASP A 82 -4.29 -11.05 3.05
C ASP A 82 -3.75 -11.10 1.61
N PRO A 83 -2.74 -11.95 1.33
CA PRO A 83 -2.12 -12.01 0.01
C PRO A 83 -3.08 -12.34 -1.14
N ASP A 84 -4.12 -13.17 -0.93
CA ASP A 84 -5.08 -13.58 -1.97
C ASP A 84 -5.84 -12.35 -2.48
N THR A 85 -6.39 -11.57 -1.55
CA THR A 85 -7.15 -10.35 -1.85
C THR A 85 -6.25 -9.16 -2.20
N GLY A 86 -4.96 -9.27 -1.88
CA GLY A 86 -3.90 -8.32 -2.22
C GLY A 86 -3.50 -8.28 -3.69
N LEU A 87 -3.77 -9.34 -4.45
CA LEU A 87 -3.42 -9.42 -5.88
C LEU A 87 -4.07 -8.31 -6.70
N ARG A 88 -5.35 -8.00 -6.46
CA ARG A 88 -6.04 -6.88 -7.13
C ARG A 88 -5.34 -5.54 -6.93
N VAL A 89 -4.78 -5.32 -5.74
CA VAL A 89 -4.01 -4.09 -5.43
C VAL A 89 -2.71 -4.06 -6.22
N MET A 90 -2.00 -5.18 -6.33
CA MET A 90 -0.78 -5.28 -7.12
C MET A 90 -1.05 -5.12 -8.62
N ASN A 91 -2.11 -5.75 -9.14
CA ASN A 91 -2.54 -5.59 -10.53
C ASN A 91 -2.94 -4.14 -10.83
N SER A 92 -3.56 -3.46 -9.87
CA SER A 92 -3.87 -2.03 -9.99
C SER A 92 -2.61 -1.17 -10.01
N ILE A 93 -1.59 -1.48 -9.20
CA ILE A 93 -0.29 -0.80 -9.23
C ILE A 93 0.35 -0.91 -10.61
N GLU A 94 0.32 -2.12 -11.20
CA GLU A 94 0.85 -2.39 -12.52
C GLU A 94 0.05 -1.64 -13.60
N SER A 95 -1.29 -1.75 -13.59
CA SER A 95 -2.16 -1.06 -14.54
C SER A 95 -2.01 0.48 -14.51
N HIS A 96 -1.66 1.05 -13.36
CA HIS A 96 -1.41 2.50 -13.20
C HIS A 96 0.05 2.90 -13.42
N ASN A 97 0.94 1.96 -13.77
CA ASN A 97 2.37 2.17 -14.03
C ASN A 97 3.11 2.88 -12.88
N LEU A 98 2.83 2.50 -11.63
CA LEU A 98 3.45 3.14 -10.46
C LEU A 98 4.88 2.62 -10.20
N GLY A 99 5.23 1.41 -10.63
CA GLY A 99 6.56 0.83 -10.39
C GLY A 99 6.83 0.46 -8.93
N ILE A 100 5.76 0.33 -8.13
CA ILE A 100 5.82 -0.18 -6.75
C ILE A 100 5.94 -1.71 -6.84
N THR A 101 7.02 -2.27 -6.32
CA THR A 101 7.30 -3.72 -6.46
C THR A 101 7.26 -4.47 -5.14
N ARG A 102 7.11 -3.76 -4.01
CA ARG A 102 7.10 -4.34 -2.66
C ARG A 102 5.79 -4.11 -1.96
N ALA A 103 5.30 -5.18 -1.33
CA ALA A 103 4.13 -5.16 -0.50
C ALA A 103 4.31 -6.07 0.72
N VAL A 104 3.72 -5.68 1.84
CA VAL A 104 3.57 -6.49 3.04
C VAL A 104 2.08 -6.66 3.31
N PHE A 105 1.62 -7.92 3.34
CA PHE A 105 0.23 -8.29 3.62
C PHE A 105 0.11 -8.84 5.05
N LEU A 106 -0.75 -8.22 5.85
CA LEU A 106 -0.68 -8.33 7.31
C LEU A 106 -1.82 -9.15 7.93
N GLN A 107 -2.84 -9.51 7.15
CA GLN A 107 -3.99 -10.32 7.59
C GLN A 107 -4.66 -9.73 8.86
N GLY A 108 -5.11 -8.48 8.74
CA GLY A 108 -5.79 -7.73 9.79
C GLY A 108 -4.86 -7.09 10.82
N ARG A 109 -3.57 -7.45 10.85
CA ARG A 109 -2.61 -6.85 11.78
C ARG A 109 -2.25 -5.43 11.36
N SER A 110 -1.89 -4.62 12.35
CA SER A 110 -1.57 -3.22 12.13
C SER A 110 -0.21 -3.03 11.42
N PRO A 111 -0.13 -2.14 10.41
CA PRO A 111 1.07 -1.90 9.60
C PRO A 111 2.19 -1.15 10.32
N HIS A 112 1.90 -0.39 11.38
CA HIS A 112 2.93 0.46 12.02
C HIS A 112 4.13 -0.33 12.56
N LYS A 113 3.97 -1.62 12.89
CA LYS A 113 5.07 -2.48 13.35
C LYS A 113 6.18 -2.67 12.31
N TYR A 114 5.88 -2.44 11.04
CA TYR A 114 6.84 -2.54 9.93
C TYR A 114 7.56 -1.23 9.63
N ILE A 115 7.15 -0.10 10.23
CA ILE A 115 7.82 1.19 10.09
C ILE A 115 9.32 1.08 10.42
N PRO A 116 9.73 0.63 11.63
CA PRO A 116 11.15 0.53 11.97
C PRO A 116 11.88 -0.60 11.21
N ALA A 117 11.17 -1.66 10.83
CA ALA A 117 11.79 -2.81 10.15
C ALA A 117 12.14 -2.53 8.67
N LEU A 118 11.54 -1.49 8.10
CA LEU A 118 11.69 -1.10 6.70
C LEU A 118 12.28 0.31 6.55
N ASP A 119 12.78 0.91 7.64
CA ASP A 119 13.30 2.28 7.66
C ASP A 119 12.34 3.30 7.03
N ILE A 120 11.03 3.15 7.29
CA ILE A 120 10.01 4.06 6.73
C ILE A 120 10.12 5.43 7.40
N GLU A 121 10.33 6.48 6.60
CA GLU A 121 10.43 7.87 7.07
C GLU A 121 9.11 8.63 6.93
N LEU A 122 8.20 8.14 6.08
CA LEU A 122 6.85 8.68 5.91
C LEU A 122 5.84 7.55 5.79
N PHE A 123 4.89 7.49 6.73
CA PHE A 123 3.77 6.57 6.68
C PHE A 123 2.47 7.29 6.29
N LEU A 124 1.78 6.80 5.25
CA LEU A 124 0.53 7.35 4.75
C LEU A 124 -0.60 6.33 4.84
N SER A 125 -1.69 6.70 5.51
CA SER A 125 -2.90 5.88 5.60
C SER A 125 -4.17 6.73 5.55
N ALA A 126 -5.21 6.19 4.91
CA ALA A 126 -6.58 6.74 4.98
C ALA A 126 -7.35 6.21 6.21
N ASN A 127 -6.75 5.27 6.96
CA ASN A 127 -7.34 4.71 8.18
C ASN A 127 -6.82 5.49 9.41
N SER A 128 -7.71 6.19 10.11
CA SER A 128 -7.36 7.00 11.27
C SER A 128 -6.79 6.19 12.44
N GLN A 129 -7.19 4.91 12.60
CA GLN A 129 -6.65 4.04 13.64
C GLN A 129 -5.19 3.66 13.35
N ASP A 130 -4.83 3.42 12.08
CA ASP A 130 -3.42 3.18 11.69
C ASP A 130 -2.55 4.39 12.03
N VAL A 131 -3.01 5.59 11.69
CA VAL A 131 -2.29 6.84 11.96
C VAL A 131 -2.12 7.04 13.46
N ASN A 132 -3.19 6.90 14.24
CA ASN A 132 -3.14 7.06 15.70
C ASN A 132 -2.20 6.05 16.36
N GLN A 133 -2.20 4.79 15.90
CA GLN A 133 -1.31 3.76 16.44
C GLN A 133 0.16 4.04 16.11
N ALA A 134 0.47 4.54 14.91
CA ALA A 134 1.81 4.94 14.54
C ALA A 134 2.31 6.10 15.42
N VAL A 135 1.48 7.13 15.60
CA VAL A 135 1.80 8.30 16.44
C VAL A 135 1.99 7.90 17.90
N MET A 136 1.12 7.04 18.46
CA MET A 136 1.28 6.53 19.83
C MET A 136 2.56 5.70 20.03
N ALA A 137 3.04 5.07 18.96
CA ALA A 137 4.28 4.30 18.97
C ALA A 137 5.54 5.16 18.75
N GLY A 138 5.39 6.48 18.53
CA GLY A 138 6.49 7.43 18.37
C GLY A 138 6.99 7.57 16.93
N TYR A 139 6.17 7.23 15.94
CA TYR A 139 6.45 7.41 14.51
C TYR A 139 5.68 8.59 13.92
#